data_AF-A0A8S3G5P6-F1
#
_entry.id   AF-A0A8S3G5P6-F1
#
_cell.length_a   1.000
_cell.length_b   1.000
_cell.length_c   1.000
_cell.angle_alpha   90.00
_cell.angle_beta   90.00
_cell.angle_gamma   90.00
#
_symmetry.space_group_name_H-M   'P 1'
#
loop_
_entity.id
_entity.type
_entity.pdbx_description
1 polymer ?
#
loop_
_entity_poly.entity_id
_entity_poly.type
_entity_poly.pdbx_seq_one_letter_code
_entity_poly.pdbx_strand_id
1 'polypeptide(L)'
;MPRDRVSNSFDEIQEAANLLSGLPMTRLIEYFNNNWMLDIELWNVFGFDSRTNNVCEGYHNRLNSRICRNHPNVWDLINFMKGEEKRVERIKLQWSSGASKPKNIRTTALQSRINTLYDRYKNYLIAASDLLNSL
;
A
#
# COMPACT_ATOMS: atom_id res chain seq x y z
N MET A 1 -11.24 2.45 4.82
CA MET A 1 -12.57 2.67 5.45
C MET A 1 -13.21 3.88 4.80
N PRO A 2 -14.55 3.97 4.67
CA PRO A 2 -15.20 5.19 4.20
C PRO A 2 -14.69 6.42 4.97
N ARG A 3 -14.39 7.50 4.24
CA ARG A 3 -13.73 8.69 4.81
C ARG A 3 -14.52 9.29 5.96
N ASP A 4 -15.83 9.35 5.80
CA ASP A 4 -16.82 9.83 6.76
C ASP A 4 -16.76 9.09 8.10
N ARG A 5 -16.24 7.86 8.11
CA ARG A 5 -16.12 7.05 9.32
C ARG A 5 -14.75 7.16 10.00
N VAL A 6 -13.75 7.73 9.33
CA VAL A 6 -12.35 7.74 9.81
C VAL A 6 -12.20 8.41 11.16
N SER A 7 -12.78 9.60 11.32
CA SER A 7 -12.73 10.34 12.58
C SER A 7 -13.43 9.57 13.70
N ASN A 8 -14.69 9.16 13.49
CA ASN A 8 -15.48 8.47 14.50
C ASN A 8 -14.79 7.18 14.99
N SER A 9 -14.26 6.36 14.09
CA SER A 9 -13.55 5.14 14.51
C SER A 9 -12.22 5.44 15.19
N PHE A 10 -11.56 6.55 14.85
CA PHE A 10 -10.35 6.97 15.55
C PHE A 10 -10.68 7.42 16.99
N ASP A 11 -11.77 8.15 17.18
CA ASP A 11 -12.27 8.54 18.50
C ASP A 11 -12.59 7.32 19.38
N GLU A 12 -13.27 6.31 18.82
CA GLU A 12 -13.54 5.03 19.50
C GLU A 12 -12.24 4.32 19.93
N ILE A 13 -11.23 4.29 19.06
CA ILE A 13 -9.91 3.70 19.38
C ILE A 13 -9.21 4.49 20.48
N GLN A 14 -9.31 5.83 20.45
CA GLN A 14 -8.71 6.70 21.44
C GLN A 14 -9.37 6.52 22.82
N GLU A 15 -10.70 6.41 22.88
CA GLU A 15 -11.43 6.09 24.10
C GLU A 15 -11.03 4.72 24.67
N ALA A 16 -10.98 3.69 23.82
CA ALA A 16 -10.55 2.36 24.21
C ALA A 16 -9.10 2.33 24.73
N ALA A 17 -8.20 3.08 24.08
CA ALA A 17 -6.80 3.19 24.49
C ALA A 17 -6.65 3.90 25.84
N ASN A 18 -7.46 4.91 26.12
CA ASN A 18 -7.47 5.62 27.40
C ASN A 18 -7.92 4.72 28.57
N LEU A 19 -8.81 3.75 28.31
CA LEU A 19 -9.27 2.78 29.30
C LEU A 19 -8.20 1.72 29.65
N LEU A 20 -7.26 1.44 28.74
CA LEU A 20 -6.21 0.43 28.89
C LEU A 20 -4.98 0.91 29.70
N SER A 21 -5.16 1.90 30.57
CA SER A 21 -4.13 2.58 31.38
C SER A 21 -2.93 1.70 31.79
N GLY A 22 -1.78 1.91 31.13
CA GLY A 22 -0.53 1.19 31.44
C GLY A 22 0.61 1.29 30.40
N LEU A 23 0.34 1.75 29.17
CA LEU A 23 1.35 1.88 28.11
C LEU A 23 1.34 3.28 27.48
N PRO A 24 2.45 3.76 26.90
CA PRO A 24 2.58 5.10 26.33
C PRO A 24 1.88 5.20 24.97
N MET A 25 0.57 4.95 24.93
CA MET A 25 -0.25 5.10 23.73
C MET A 25 -0.52 6.58 23.41
N THR A 26 -0.48 7.45 24.42
CA THR A 26 -0.73 8.89 24.28
C THR A 26 0.17 9.54 23.22
N ARG A 27 1.47 9.24 23.21
CA ARG A 27 2.41 9.78 22.21
C ARG A 27 2.10 9.29 20.80
N LEU A 28 1.67 8.05 20.64
CA LEU A 28 1.30 7.49 19.34
C LEU A 28 0.01 8.14 18.84
N ILE A 29 -0.98 8.32 19.72
CA ILE A 29 -2.24 9.00 19.41
C ILE A 29 -1.99 10.46 19.03
N GLU A 30 -1.17 11.17 19.79
CA GLU A 30 -0.76 12.55 19.47
C GLU A 30 -0.03 12.63 18.13
N TYR A 31 0.93 11.75 17.88
CA TYR A 31 1.62 11.68 16.59
C TYR A 31 0.62 11.41 15.45
N PHE A 32 -0.30 10.47 15.63
CA PHE A 32 -1.27 10.13 14.61
C PHE A 32 -2.21 11.30 14.30
N ASN A 33 -2.72 11.96 15.34
CA ASN A 33 -3.55 13.16 15.19
C ASN A 33 -2.81 14.27 14.45
N ASN A 34 -1.57 14.56 14.84
CA ASN A 34 -0.82 15.69 14.29
C ASN A 34 -0.31 15.47 12.86
N ASN A 35 -0.20 14.22 12.41
CA ASN A 35 0.42 13.92 11.10
C ASN A 35 -0.56 13.29 10.10
N TRP A 36 -1.57 12.55 10.55
CA TRP A 36 -2.42 11.75 9.68
C TRP A 36 -3.88 12.19 9.71
N MET A 37 -4.41 12.69 10.83
CA MET A 37 -5.82 13.15 10.87
C MET A 37 -6.06 14.46 10.13
N LEU A 38 -5.02 15.27 9.89
CA LEU A 38 -5.12 16.56 9.19
C LEU A 38 -5.37 16.42 7.68
N ASP A 39 -4.89 15.33 7.06
CA ASP A 39 -5.02 15.11 5.62
C ASP A 39 -5.37 13.64 5.32
N ILE A 40 -6.63 13.29 5.58
CA ILE A 40 -7.16 11.95 5.34
C ILE A 40 -7.10 11.60 3.84
N GLU A 41 -7.20 12.59 2.94
CA GLU A 41 -7.17 12.33 1.49
C GLU A 41 -5.82 11.82 1.02
N LEU A 42 -4.73 12.27 1.66
CA LEU A 42 -3.37 11.86 1.33
C LEU A 42 -3.13 10.35 1.46
N TRP A 43 -3.75 9.70 2.46
CA TRP A 43 -3.47 8.31 2.81
C TRP A 43 -4.68 7.37 2.73
N ASN A 44 -5.91 7.90 2.70
CA ASN A 44 -7.09 7.06 2.62
C ASN A 44 -7.31 6.54 1.20
N VAL A 45 -6.92 5.30 0.98
CA VAL A 45 -7.05 4.57 -0.29
C VAL A 45 -8.35 3.76 -0.38
N PHE A 46 -9.37 4.07 0.44
CA PHE A 46 -10.66 3.37 0.38
C PHE A 46 -11.31 3.53 -1.00
N GLY A 47 -11.68 2.40 -1.60
CA GLY A 47 -12.25 2.39 -2.96
C GLY A 47 -11.23 2.43 -4.09
N PHE A 48 -9.93 2.64 -3.81
CA PHE A 48 -8.88 2.55 -4.82
C PHE A 48 -8.34 1.12 -4.96
N ASP A 49 -7.94 0.78 -6.19
CA ASP A 49 -7.43 -0.54 -6.56
C ASP A 49 -5.93 -0.69 -6.21
N SER A 50 -5.17 0.40 -6.29
CA SER A 50 -3.75 0.45 -5.89
C SER A 50 -3.61 0.94 -4.46
N ARG A 51 -3.58 0.00 -3.51
CA ARG A 51 -3.55 0.28 -2.06
C ARG A 51 -2.15 0.29 -1.42
N THR A 52 -1.11 0.10 -2.22
CA THR A 52 0.23 -0.23 -1.69
C THR A 52 1.32 0.71 -2.20
N ASN A 53 2.27 1.00 -1.33
CA ASN A 53 3.52 1.71 -1.59
C ASN A 53 4.54 0.85 -2.40
N ASN A 54 4.11 -0.27 -2.99
CA ASN A 54 4.93 -1.25 -3.71
C ASN A 54 5.89 -0.64 -4.73
N VAL A 55 5.50 0.45 -5.40
CA VAL A 55 6.37 1.16 -6.35
C VAL A 55 7.54 1.83 -5.63
N CYS A 56 7.27 2.52 -4.52
CA CYS A 56 8.27 3.18 -3.70
C CYS A 56 9.17 2.13 -3.02
N GLU A 57 8.59 1.09 -2.43
CA GLU A 57 9.34 -0.02 -1.84
C GLU A 57 10.23 -0.72 -2.87
N GLY A 58 9.70 -0.97 -4.06
CA GLY A 58 10.45 -1.57 -5.16
C GLY A 58 11.60 -0.69 -5.63
N TYR A 59 11.44 0.64 -5.63
CA TYR A 59 12.54 1.57 -5.89
C TYR A 59 13.58 1.55 -4.77
N HIS A 60 13.17 1.69 -3.50
CA HIS A 60 14.08 1.64 -2.35
C HIS A 60 14.84 0.32 -2.29
N ASN A 61 14.22 -0.81 -2.60
CA ASN A 61 14.90 -2.11 -2.63
C ASN A 61 15.95 -2.17 -3.76
N ARG A 62 15.64 -1.64 -4.95
CA ARG A 62 16.63 -1.54 -6.05
C ARG A 62 17.78 -0.61 -5.68
N LEU A 63 17.49 0.52 -5.04
CA LEU A 63 18.48 1.47 -4.57
C LEU A 63 19.39 0.81 -3.53
N ASN A 64 18.79 0.23 -2.50
CA ASN A 64 19.49 -0.42 -1.40
C ASN A 64 20.33 -1.62 -1.87
N SER A 65 19.83 -2.41 -2.81
CA SER A 65 20.58 -3.55 -3.34
C SER A 65 21.78 -3.17 -4.21
N ARG A 66 21.76 -1.99 -4.85
CA ARG A 66 22.83 -1.56 -5.78
C ARG A 66 23.81 -0.56 -5.18
N ILE A 67 23.36 0.30 -4.27
CA ILE A 67 24.14 1.42 -3.75
C ILE A 67 24.45 1.22 -2.26
N CYS A 68 23.48 0.79 -1.44
CA CYS A 68 23.60 0.87 0.02
C CYS A 68 24.33 -0.33 0.68
N ARG A 69 25.09 -1.14 -0.08
CA ARG A 69 25.73 -2.36 0.47
C ARG A 69 27.19 -2.18 0.87
N ASN A 70 27.98 -1.32 0.20
CA ASN A 70 29.39 -1.06 0.52
C ASN A 70 29.78 0.31 -0.04
N HIS A 71 30.10 1.29 0.83
CA HIS A 71 30.66 2.63 0.52
C HIS A 71 30.55 3.06 -0.96
N PRO A 72 29.33 3.33 -1.46
CA PRO A 72 29.13 3.69 -2.85
C PRO A 72 29.79 5.04 -3.13
N ASN A 73 30.46 5.14 -4.26
CA ASN A 73 30.97 6.42 -4.73
C ASN A 73 29.91 7.15 -5.57
N VAL A 74 30.18 8.42 -5.89
CA VAL A 74 29.26 9.27 -6.68
C VAL A 74 28.99 8.68 -8.08
N TRP A 75 29.95 7.97 -8.68
CA TRP A 75 29.78 7.34 -9.98
C TRP A 75 28.83 6.14 -9.93
N ASP A 76 28.80 5.39 -8.83
CA ASP A 76 27.86 4.30 -8.62
C ASP A 76 26.41 4.83 -8.60
N LEU A 77 26.20 5.97 -7.95
CA LEU A 77 24.91 6.67 -7.97
C LEU A 77 24.53 7.14 -9.38
N ILE A 78 25.46 7.80 -10.10
CA ILE A 78 25.20 8.26 -11.47
C ILE A 78 24.82 7.08 -12.38
N ASN A 79 25.53 5.96 -12.29
CA ASN A 79 25.27 4.78 -13.09
C ASN A 79 23.94 4.12 -12.74
N PHE A 80 23.58 4.07 -11.46
CA PHE A 80 22.26 3.64 -11.02
C PHE A 80 21.15 4.51 -11.61
N MET A 81 21.28 5.83 -11.53
CA MET A 81 20.27 6.77 -12.03
C MET A 81 20.08 6.62 -13.54
N LYS A 82 21.16 6.53 -14.32
CA LYS A 82 21.10 6.21 -15.77
C LYS A 82 20.38 4.89 -16.05
N GLY A 83 20.57 3.89 -15.18
CA GLY A 83 19.89 2.60 -15.28
C GLY A 83 18.39 2.70 -15.00
N GLU A 84 17.99 3.46 -13.99
CA GLU A 84 16.59 3.70 -13.64
C GLU A 84 15.86 4.51 -14.71
N GLU A 85 16.50 5.53 -15.30
CA GLU A 85 15.96 6.29 -16.44
C GLU A 85 15.60 5.36 -17.61
N LYS A 86 16.56 4.55 -18.07
CA LYS A 86 16.34 3.55 -19.13
C LYS A 86 15.23 2.56 -18.77
N ARG A 87 15.11 2.18 -17.49
CA ARG A 87 14.04 1.29 -17.02
C ARG A 87 12.67 1.95 -17.14
N VAL A 88 12.56 3.22 -16.74
CA VAL A 88 11.32 4.00 -16.84
C VAL A 88 10.91 4.18 -18.29
N GLU A 89 11.85 4.52 -19.18
CA GLU A 89 11.59 4.61 -20.63
C GLU A 89 11.05 3.31 -21.21
N ARG A 90 11.65 2.15 -20.87
CA ARG A 90 11.14 0.85 -21.31
C ARG A 90 9.72 0.57 -20.84
N ILE A 91 9.38 0.99 -19.61
CA ILE A 91 8.01 0.83 -19.08
C ILE A 91 7.03 1.71 -19.85
N LYS A 92 7.40 2.98 -20.11
CA LYS A 92 6.58 3.89 -20.93
C LYS A 92 6.33 3.31 -22.32
N LEU A 93 7.38 2.82 -22.99
CA LEU A 93 7.27 2.18 -24.30
C LEU A 93 6.37 0.93 -24.28
N GLN A 94 6.50 0.07 -23.26
CA GLN A 94 5.62 -1.09 -23.09
C GLN A 94 4.16 -0.67 -22.94
N TRP A 95 3.88 0.35 -22.13
CA TRP A 95 2.52 0.86 -21.97
C TRP A 95 1.98 1.46 -23.28
N SER A 96 2.77 2.27 -23.99
CA SER A 96 2.36 2.85 -25.27
C SER A 96 2.12 1.81 -26.36
N SER A 97 2.80 0.66 -26.32
CA SER A 97 2.59 -0.43 -27.27
C SER A 97 1.48 -1.41 -26.86
N GLY A 98 0.78 -1.16 -25.75
CA GLY A 98 -0.23 -2.07 -25.21
C GLY A 98 0.34 -3.35 -24.59
N ALA A 99 1.66 -3.47 -24.49
CA ALA A 99 2.32 -4.59 -23.85
C ALA A 99 2.23 -4.47 -22.32
N SER A 100 1.67 -5.49 -21.68
CA SER A 100 1.67 -5.59 -20.21
C SER A 100 2.81 -6.49 -19.75
N LYS A 101 3.37 -6.20 -18.57
CA LYS A 101 4.31 -7.11 -17.93
C LYS A 101 3.59 -8.44 -17.65
N PRO A 102 4.23 -9.60 -17.90
CA PRO A 102 3.66 -10.89 -17.53
C PRO A 102 3.44 -10.90 -16.01
N LYS A 103 2.17 -11.02 -15.61
CA LYS A 103 1.80 -11.18 -14.21
C LYS A 103 2.08 -12.62 -13.78
N ASN A 104 2.48 -12.81 -12.53
CA ASN A 104 2.60 -14.15 -11.97
C ASN A 104 1.21 -14.83 -12.01
N ILE A 105 1.14 -16.01 -12.62
CA ILE A 105 -0.12 -16.75 -12.84
C ILE A 105 -0.81 -17.05 -11.51
N ARG A 106 -0.05 -17.43 -10.47
CA ARG A 106 -0.61 -17.75 -9.14
C ARG A 106 -1.20 -16.52 -8.47
N THR A 107 -0.48 -15.40 -8.50
CA THR A 107 -0.97 -14.12 -7.95
C THR A 107 -2.21 -13.64 -8.71
N THR A 108 -2.25 -13.85 -10.03
CA THR A 108 -3.39 -13.47 -10.86
C THR A 108 -4.63 -14.30 -10.52
N ALA A 109 -4.49 -15.62 -10.42
CA ALA A 109 -5.60 -16.51 -10.07
C ALA A 109 -6.16 -16.22 -8.67
N LEU A 110 -5.28 -16.01 -7.69
CA LEU A 110 -5.67 -15.62 -6.34
C LEU A 110 -6.39 -14.26 -6.34
N GLN A 111 -5.86 -13.26 -7.04
CA GLN A 111 -6.48 -11.95 -7.13
C GLN A 111 -7.87 -12.02 -7.77
N SER A 112 -8.03 -12.80 -8.85
CA SER A 112 -9.33 -12.99 -9.50
C SER A 112 -10.34 -13.65 -8.57
N ARG A 113 -9.91 -14.66 -7.79
CA ARG A 113 -10.76 -15.31 -6.78
C ARG A 113 -11.18 -14.31 -5.70
N ILE A 114 -10.24 -13.55 -5.15
CA ILE A 114 -10.51 -12.53 -4.12
C ILE A 114 -11.50 -11.49 -4.64
N ASN A 115 -11.28 -10.98 -5.85
CA ASN A 115 -12.18 -10.01 -6.48
C ASN A 115 -13.60 -10.58 -6.64
N THR A 116 -13.70 -11.83 -7.10
CA THR A 116 -15.00 -12.51 -7.26
C THR A 116 -15.72 -12.71 -5.94
N LEU A 117 -15.02 -13.14 -4.88
CA LEU A 117 -15.60 -13.29 -3.54
C LEU A 117 -16.05 -11.94 -2.98
N TYR A 118 -15.23 -10.90 -3.17
CA TYR A 118 -15.55 -9.55 -2.74
C TYR A 118 -16.79 -8.98 -3.46
N ASP A 119 -16.90 -9.20 -4.77
CA ASP A 119 -18.08 -8.80 -5.56
C ASP A 119 -19.33 -9.53 -5.09
N ARG A 120 -19.24 -10.83 -4.78
CA ARG A 120 -20.36 -11.60 -4.22
C ARG A 120 -20.80 -11.04 -2.86
N TYR A 121 -19.85 -10.74 -1.99
CA TYR A 121 -20.12 -10.13 -0.69
C TYR A 121 -20.80 -8.76 -0.85
N LYS A 122 -20.27 -7.90 -1.72
CA LYS A 122 -20.81 -6.56 -1.97
C LYS A 122 -22.25 -6.60 -2.51
N ASN A 123 -22.59 -7.63 -3.27
CA ASN A 123 -23.94 -7.87 -3.81
C ASN A 123 -24.83 -8.68 -2.86
N TYR A 124 -24.44 -8.85 -1.59
CA TYR A 124 -25.18 -9.59 -0.56
C TYR A 124 -25.46 -11.06 -0.92
N LEU A 125 -24.63 -11.67 -1.77
CA LEU A 125 -24.75 -13.07 -2.18
C LEU A 125 -24.10 -14.03 -1.19
N ILE A 126 -23.16 -13.54 -0.37
CA ILE A 126 -22.47 -14.30 0.67
C ILE A 126 -22.35 -13.45 1.93
N ALA A 127 -22.32 -14.09 3.11
CA ALA A 127 -22.10 -13.38 4.36
C ALA A 127 -20.62 -13.00 4.54
N ALA A 128 -20.35 -12.04 5.43
CA ALA A 128 -18.98 -11.67 5.78
C ALA A 128 -18.16 -12.85 6.33
N SER A 129 -18.81 -13.76 7.08
CA SER A 129 -18.20 -15.00 7.57
C SER A 129 -17.73 -15.91 6.44
N ASP A 130 -18.52 -16.03 5.38
CA ASP A 130 -18.21 -16.87 4.23
C ASP A 130 -17.03 -16.30 3.45
N LEU A 131 -16.98 -14.97 3.29
CA LEU A 131 -15.83 -14.28 2.69
C LEU A 131 -14.54 -14.56 3.47
N LEU A 132 -14.56 -14.42 4.80
CA LEU A 132 -13.37 -14.60 5.63
C LEU A 132 -12.89 -16.06 5.69
N ASN A 133 -13.82 -17.01 5.69
CA ASN A 133 -13.48 -18.45 5.70
C ASN A 133 -13.02 -18.98 4.34
N SER A 134 -13.23 -18.22 3.25
CA SER A 134 -12.86 -18.59 1.89
C SER A 134 -11.67 -17.78 1.33
N LEU A 135 -11.04 -16.95 2.15
CA LEU A 135 -9.71 -16.37 1.90
C LEU A 135 -8.60 -17.32 2.33
#